data_AF-A0A075IAB9-F1
#
_entry.id   AF-A0A075IAB9-F1
#
_cell.length_a   1.000
_cell.length_b   1.000
_cell.length_c   1.000
_cell.angle_alpha   90.00
_cell.angle_beta   90.00
_cell.angle_gamma   90.00
#
_symmetry.space_group_name_H-M   'P 1'
#
loop_
_entity.id
_entity.type
_entity.pdbx_description
1 polymer ?
#
loop_
_entity_poly.entity_id
_entity_poly.type
_entity_poly.pdbx_seq_one_letter_code
_entity_poly.pdbx_strand_id
1 'polypeptide(L)'
;MSESIENVDEINNDTDAEIIDNSVEDAITLYRKVREGKNKELTEKEIADIDKECEIIRNRQVITKDLPHKPVEITNKDGLVVTGPPTLTRFEKARIMGARALQLSLGAPMFIEIPKNATTSLEIAMEELKQRVIPIVIKRTLPNGDYQNIPIDQFA
;
A
#
# COMPACT_ATOMS: atom_id res chain seq x y z
N MET A 1 -2.13 -32.23 -17.76
CA MET A 1 -2.70 -32.76 -16.50
C MET A 1 -2.11 -31.93 -15.39
N SER A 2 -2.98 -31.25 -14.67
CA SER A 2 -2.72 -30.31 -13.59
C SER A 2 -2.20 -31.05 -12.36
N GLU A 3 -1.02 -30.69 -11.87
CA GLU A 3 -0.62 -30.96 -10.50
C GLU A 3 -0.71 -29.65 -9.71
N SER A 4 -1.61 -29.69 -8.74
CA SER A 4 -1.99 -28.61 -7.85
C SER A 4 -0.84 -28.30 -6.89
N ILE A 5 -0.41 -27.04 -6.83
CA ILE A 5 0.50 -26.56 -5.80
C ILE A 5 -0.31 -26.47 -4.50
N GLU A 6 0.07 -27.29 -3.53
CA GLU A 6 -0.52 -27.35 -2.19
C GLU A 6 -0.30 -26.04 -1.43
N ASN A 7 -1.36 -25.64 -0.75
CA ASN A 7 -1.52 -24.43 0.06
C ASN A 7 -0.61 -24.50 1.28
N VAL A 8 0.35 -23.59 1.41
CA VAL A 8 1.14 -23.41 2.64
C VAL A 8 0.62 -22.14 3.31
N ASP A 9 -0.31 -22.30 4.24
CA ASP A 9 -0.69 -21.30 5.24
C ASP A 9 -1.43 -21.99 6.40
N GLU A 10 -0.70 -22.82 7.15
CA GLU A 10 -1.08 -23.18 8.52
C GLU A 10 -0.16 -22.42 9.48
N ILE A 11 -0.56 -21.19 9.82
CA ILE A 11 -0.02 -20.50 11.00
C ILE A 11 -0.86 -20.96 12.19
N ASN A 12 -0.30 -21.90 12.94
CA ASN A 12 -0.81 -22.38 14.22
C ASN A 12 -0.95 -21.22 15.21
N ASN A 13 -2.20 -20.82 15.50
CA ASN A 13 -2.53 -19.98 16.64
C ASN A 13 -2.80 -20.87 17.86
N ASP A 14 -1.72 -21.38 18.46
CA ASP A 14 -1.75 -21.98 19.79
C ASP A 14 -0.89 -21.13 20.73
N THR A 15 -1.52 -20.13 21.33
CA THR A 15 -1.15 -19.60 22.66
C THR A 15 -2.33 -18.81 23.21
N ASP A 16 -3.33 -19.53 23.73
CA ASP A 16 -4.29 -19.00 24.70
C ASP A 16 -3.56 -18.71 26.02
N ALA A 17 -2.77 -17.64 26.02
CA ALA A 17 -2.43 -16.93 27.25
C ALA A 17 -3.40 -15.75 27.33
N GLU A 18 -4.34 -15.80 28.27
CA GLU A 18 -5.18 -14.65 28.64
C GLU A 18 -4.26 -13.50 29.09
N ILE A 19 -3.87 -12.65 28.14
CA ILE A 19 -3.29 -11.35 28.43
C ILE A 19 -4.42 -10.57 29.09
N ILE A 20 -4.32 -10.35 30.40
CA ILE A 20 -5.21 -9.46 31.14
C ILE A 20 -4.99 -8.04 30.57
N ASP A 21 -5.83 -7.66 29.60
CA ASP A 21 -5.74 -6.39 28.90
C ASP A 21 -6.23 -5.24 29.80
N ASN A 22 -5.32 -4.70 30.63
CA ASN A 22 -5.59 -3.54 31.48
C ASN A 22 -5.75 -2.23 30.68
N SER A 23 -5.71 -2.26 29.34
CA SER A 23 -5.80 -1.11 28.43
C SER A 23 -7.01 -0.21 28.71
N VAL A 24 -8.18 -0.80 29.02
CA VAL A 24 -9.40 -0.04 29.32
C VAL A 24 -9.29 0.72 30.65
N GLU A 25 -8.71 0.09 31.67
CA GLU A 25 -8.55 0.71 32.99
C GLU A 25 -7.46 1.79 32.96
N ASP A 26 -6.36 1.56 32.22
CA ASP A 26 -5.32 2.54 31.96
C ASP A 26 -5.87 3.76 31.20
N ALA A 27 -6.78 3.55 30.25
CA ALA A 27 -7.47 4.63 29.54
C ALA A 27 -8.40 5.45 30.46
N ILE A 28 -9.13 4.80 31.36
CA ILE A 28 -10.03 5.46 32.33
C ILE A 28 -9.23 6.29 33.34
N THR A 29 -8.13 5.74 33.88
CA THR A 29 -7.27 6.46 34.84
C THR A 29 -6.60 7.68 34.20
N LEU A 30 -6.14 7.56 32.94
CA LEU A 30 -5.61 8.68 32.18
C LEU A 30 -6.70 9.74 31.92
N TYR A 31 -7.92 9.32 31.57
CA TYR A 31 -9.05 10.23 31.33
C TYR A 31 -9.39 11.08 32.58
N ARG A 32 -9.51 10.44 33.74
CA ARG A 32 -9.73 11.10 35.03
C ARG A 32 -8.62 12.10 35.34
N LYS A 33 -7.36 11.68 35.21
CA LYS A 33 -6.18 12.52 35.44
C LYS A 33 -6.11 13.76 34.52
N VAL A 34 -6.59 13.65 33.28
CA VAL A 34 -6.66 14.78 32.34
C VAL A 34 -7.78 15.76 32.70
N ARG A 35 -8.97 15.25 33.08
CA ARG A 35 -10.13 16.06 33.49
C ARG A 35 -9.94 16.75 34.85
N GLU A 36 -9.21 16.13 35.76
CA GLU A 36 -8.91 16.65 37.10
C GLU A 36 -7.85 17.76 37.12
N GLY A 37 -7.14 17.99 36.01
CA GLY A 37 -6.45 19.25 35.71
C GLY A 37 -5.74 19.96 36.87
N LYS A 38 -4.81 19.28 37.55
CA LYS A 38 -3.78 19.81 38.49
C LYS A 38 -4.15 20.78 39.63
N ASN A 39 -5.28 21.48 39.73
CA ASN A 39 -5.68 22.33 40.88
C ASN A 39 -7.06 23.02 40.68
N LYS A 40 -8.17 22.27 40.74
CA LYS A 40 -9.50 22.86 40.96
C LYS A 40 -10.35 21.85 41.71
N GLU A 41 -10.86 22.22 42.89
CA GLU A 41 -11.85 21.41 43.61
C GLU A 41 -13.09 21.30 42.72
N LEU A 42 -13.28 20.12 42.12
CA LEU A 42 -14.39 19.85 41.22
C LEU A 42 -15.69 19.80 42.03
N THR A 43 -16.74 20.40 41.49
CA THR A 43 -18.08 20.36 42.08
C THR A 43 -18.62 18.92 41.99
N GLU A 44 -19.46 18.48 42.93
CA GLU A 44 -20.06 17.13 42.92
C GLU A 44 -20.74 16.78 41.57
N LYS A 45 -21.26 17.78 40.87
CA LYS A 45 -21.85 17.64 39.53
C LYS A 45 -20.82 17.29 38.46
N GLU A 46 -19.64 17.91 38.53
CA GLU A 46 -18.56 17.70 37.57
C GLU A 46 -17.94 16.31 37.75
N ILE A 47 -17.85 15.83 38.99
CA ILE A 47 -17.41 14.46 39.32
C ILE A 47 -18.42 13.44 38.78
N ALA A 48 -19.71 13.67 38.99
CA ALA A 48 -20.77 12.80 38.49
C ALA A 48 -20.81 12.74 36.95
N ASP A 49 -20.44 13.82 36.27
CA ASP A 49 -20.38 13.84 34.81
C ASP A 49 -19.12 13.14 34.27
N ILE A 50 -17.98 13.25 34.96
CA ILE A 50 -16.76 12.49 34.65
C ILE A 50 -17.00 10.99 34.81
N ASP A 51 -17.68 10.56 35.88
CA ASP A 51 -17.96 9.14 36.11
C ASP A 51 -18.89 8.54 35.03
N LYS A 52 -19.91 9.28 34.59
CA LYS A 52 -20.77 8.88 33.45
C LYS A 52 -19.94 8.71 32.17
N GLU A 53 -19.00 9.61 31.91
CA GLU A 53 -18.12 9.52 30.74
C GLU A 53 -17.17 8.32 30.83
N CYS A 54 -16.65 8.01 32.03
CA CYS A 54 -15.86 6.82 32.28
C CYS A 54 -16.66 5.52 32.06
N GLU A 55 -17.93 5.48 32.48
CA GLU A 55 -18.82 4.35 32.21
C GLU A 55 -19.10 4.18 30.71
N ILE A 56 -19.26 5.28 29.98
CA ILE A 56 -19.38 5.25 28.52
C ILE A 56 -18.10 4.68 27.90
N ILE A 57 -16.91 5.07 28.37
CA ILE A 57 -15.64 4.54 27.88
C ILE A 57 -15.53 3.04 28.15
N ARG A 58 -15.92 2.59 29.35
CA ARG A 58 -15.90 1.17 29.75
C ARG A 58 -16.85 0.32 28.93
N ASN A 59 -18.00 0.86 28.55
CA ASN A 59 -19.03 0.16 27.76
C ASN A 59 -18.85 0.29 26.25
N ARG A 60 -17.86 1.05 25.76
CA ARG A 60 -17.57 1.12 24.32
C ARG A 60 -17.01 -0.23 23.85
N GLN A 61 -17.61 -0.75 22.79
CA GLN A 61 -17.07 -1.91 22.11
C GLN A 61 -15.79 -1.52 21.37
N VAL A 62 -14.65 -2.07 21.79
CA VAL A 62 -13.39 -1.93 21.05
C VAL A 62 -13.48 -2.80 19.81
N ILE A 63 -13.47 -2.18 18.64
CA ILE A 63 -13.42 -2.91 17.37
C ILE A 63 -11.97 -3.35 17.18
N THR A 64 -11.65 -4.60 17.52
CA THR A 64 -10.33 -5.24 17.31
C THR A 64 -10.18 -5.89 15.95
N LYS A 65 -11.25 -5.88 15.14
CA LYS A 65 -11.20 -6.46 13.80
C LYS A 65 -10.53 -5.48 12.84
N ASP A 66 -9.24 -5.67 12.65
CA ASP A 66 -8.57 -5.18 11.44
C ASP A 66 -9.23 -5.88 10.25
N LEU A 67 -10.13 -5.17 9.57
CA LEU A 67 -10.74 -5.67 8.34
C LEU A 67 -9.61 -5.88 7.33
N PRO A 68 -9.39 -7.10 6.82
CA PRO A 68 -8.35 -7.33 5.82
C PRO A 68 -8.70 -6.54 4.58
N HIS A 69 -7.84 -5.58 4.23
CA HIS A 69 -8.02 -4.76 3.04
C HIS A 69 -7.90 -5.65 1.79
N LYS A 70 -8.91 -5.60 0.92
CA LYS A 70 -8.85 -6.26 -0.38
C LYS A 70 -8.23 -5.29 -1.38
N PRO A 71 -7.16 -5.66 -2.09
CA PRO A 71 -6.55 -4.82 -3.13
C PRO A 71 -7.58 -4.33 -4.16
N VAL A 72 -7.69 -3.01 -4.32
CA VAL A 72 -8.54 -2.37 -5.34
C VAL A 72 -7.67 -1.65 -6.37
N GLU A 73 -8.11 -1.65 -7.63
CA GLU A 73 -7.48 -0.86 -8.68
C GLU A 73 -7.91 0.61 -8.58
N ILE A 74 -6.93 1.50 -8.48
CA ILE A 74 -7.14 2.95 -8.45
C ILE A 74 -7.23 3.45 -9.90
N THR A 75 -8.44 3.50 -10.44
CA THR A 75 -8.69 4.08 -11.78
C THR A 75 -8.86 5.59 -11.68
N ASN A 76 -7.99 6.37 -12.32
CA ASN A 76 -8.17 7.82 -12.42
C ASN A 76 -8.79 8.19 -13.78
N LYS A 77 -9.85 9.01 -13.78
CA LYS A 77 -10.54 9.46 -15.00
C LYS A 77 -9.70 10.48 -15.79
N ASP A 78 -8.78 11.16 -15.12
CA ASP A 78 -8.01 12.26 -15.70
C ASP A 78 -6.64 11.83 -16.25
N GLY A 79 -6.33 10.52 -16.25
CA GLY A 79 -5.04 9.99 -16.72
C GLY A 79 -3.83 10.41 -15.87
N LEU A 80 -4.08 10.99 -14.70
CA LEU A 80 -3.03 11.43 -13.78
C LEU A 80 -2.50 10.25 -12.95
N VAL A 81 -1.18 10.18 -12.84
CA VAL A 81 -0.47 9.27 -11.93
C VAL A 81 -0.74 9.69 -10.48
N VAL A 82 -1.51 8.88 -9.76
CA VAL A 82 -1.88 9.12 -8.35
C VAL A 82 -0.88 8.43 -7.43
N THR A 83 -0.42 7.24 -7.82
CA THR A 83 0.51 6.45 -7.04
C THR A 83 1.95 6.82 -7.38
N GLY A 84 2.61 7.54 -6.48
CA GLY A 84 4.04 7.89 -6.59
C GLY A 84 4.32 9.11 -7.49
N PRO A 85 5.59 9.35 -7.88
CA PRO A 85 5.96 10.51 -8.68
C PRO A 85 5.41 10.42 -10.11
N PRO A 86 5.10 11.56 -10.77
CA PRO A 86 4.54 11.57 -12.12
C PRO A 86 5.53 11.18 -13.22
N THR A 87 6.80 10.96 -12.87
CA THR A 87 7.86 10.54 -13.79
C THR A 87 8.24 9.08 -13.58
N LEU A 88 8.86 8.48 -14.60
CA LEU A 88 9.45 7.15 -14.51
C LEU A 88 10.62 7.15 -13.53
N THR A 89 10.56 6.28 -12.53
CA THR A 89 11.67 6.10 -11.60
C THR A 89 12.86 5.43 -12.30
N ARG A 90 14.08 5.62 -11.76
CA ARG A 90 15.28 4.96 -12.29
C ARG A 90 15.16 3.43 -12.31
N PHE A 91 14.42 2.87 -11.35
CA PHE A 91 14.21 1.42 -11.21
C PHE A 91 13.22 0.90 -12.25
N GLU A 92 12.11 1.60 -12.45
CA GLU A 92 11.14 1.27 -13.51
C GLU A 92 11.79 1.36 -14.88
N LYS A 93 12.53 2.44 -15.13
CA LYS A 93 13.27 2.64 -16.38
C LYS A 93 14.23 1.48 -16.65
N ALA A 94 15.03 1.08 -15.65
CA ALA A 94 15.95 -0.05 -15.74
C ALA A 94 15.24 -1.39 -15.96
N ARG A 95 14.10 -1.62 -15.28
CA ARG A 95 13.32 -2.85 -15.41
C ARG A 95 12.69 -2.98 -16.81
N ILE A 96 12.15 -1.89 -17.35
CA ILE A 96 11.52 -1.86 -18.67
C ILE A 96 12.55 -2.14 -19.76
N MET A 97 13.70 -1.45 -19.73
CA MET A 97 14.76 -1.68 -20.72
C MET A 97 15.34 -3.09 -20.63
N GLY A 98 15.50 -3.65 -19.43
CA GLY A 98 15.97 -5.03 -19.26
C GLY A 98 14.99 -6.06 -19.81
N ALA A 99 13.70 -5.92 -19.49
CA ALA A 99 12.65 -6.80 -20.01
C ALA A 99 12.53 -6.69 -21.54
N ARG A 100 12.58 -5.47 -22.08
CA ARG A 100 12.47 -5.24 -23.53
C ARG A 100 13.70 -5.74 -24.28
N ALA A 101 14.90 -5.53 -23.76
CA ALA A 101 16.12 -6.07 -24.34
C ALA A 101 16.09 -7.60 -24.41
N LEU A 102 15.56 -8.25 -23.36
CA LEU A 102 15.34 -9.70 -23.37
C LEU A 102 14.35 -10.11 -24.46
N GLN A 103 13.20 -9.45 -24.57
CA GLN A 103 12.23 -9.73 -25.64
C GLN A 103 12.86 -9.64 -27.04
N LEU A 104 13.63 -8.58 -27.30
CA LEU A 104 14.34 -8.39 -28.57
C LEU A 104 15.38 -9.49 -28.82
N SER A 105 16.11 -9.92 -27.77
CA SER A 105 17.06 -11.03 -27.89
C SER A 105 16.39 -12.38 -28.23
N LEU A 106 15.13 -12.54 -27.84
CA LEU A 106 14.30 -13.71 -28.17
C LEU A 106 13.60 -13.58 -29.55
N GLY A 107 13.92 -12.54 -30.32
CA GLY A 107 13.37 -12.33 -31.66
C GLY A 107 12.01 -11.65 -31.69
N ALA A 108 11.57 -10.99 -30.61
CA ALA A 108 10.35 -10.18 -30.63
C ALA A 108 10.48 -9.02 -31.64
N PRO A 109 9.37 -8.62 -32.29
CA PRO A 109 9.39 -7.52 -33.24
C PRO A 109 9.70 -6.18 -32.57
N MET A 110 10.46 -5.35 -33.28
CA MET A 110 10.78 -3.97 -32.88
C MET A 110 9.72 -2.99 -33.40
N PHE A 111 9.49 -1.92 -32.64
CA PHE A 111 8.50 -0.87 -32.95
C PHE A 111 9.11 0.38 -33.59
N ILE A 112 10.43 0.47 -33.67
CA ILE A 112 11.18 1.54 -34.33
C ILE A 112 11.92 1.00 -35.56
N GLU A 113 12.31 1.88 -36.47
CA GLU A 113 13.27 1.54 -37.51
C GLU A 113 14.66 1.31 -36.91
N ILE A 114 15.43 0.35 -37.44
CA ILE A 114 16.76 0.00 -36.94
C ILE A 114 17.67 1.24 -37.08
N PRO A 115 18.10 1.87 -35.96
CA PRO A 115 19.06 2.95 -36.04
C PRO A 115 20.37 2.38 -36.59
N LYS A 116 21.03 3.09 -37.51
CA LYS A 116 22.34 2.66 -38.07
C LYS A 116 23.41 2.43 -37.00
N ASN A 117 23.20 2.98 -35.79
CA ASN A 117 24.12 2.92 -34.66
C ASN A 117 23.74 1.88 -33.61
N ALA A 118 22.58 1.23 -33.71
CA ALA A 118 22.14 0.26 -32.71
C ALA A 118 22.67 -1.13 -33.07
N THR A 119 23.58 -1.63 -32.26
CA THR A 119 24.25 -2.92 -32.47
C THR A 119 23.75 -3.97 -31.47
N THR A 120 23.21 -3.52 -30.33
CA THR A 120 22.75 -4.40 -29.25
C THR A 120 21.24 -4.26 -28.99
N SER A 121 20.61 -5.34 -28.51
CA SER A 121 19.19 -5.33 -28.12
C SER A 121 18.87 -4.28 -27.04
N LEU A 122 19.85 -3.97 -26.19
CA LEU A 122 19.74 -2.98 -25.13
C LEU A 122 19.72 -1.54 -25.67
N GLU A 123 20.51 -1.24 -26.69
CA GLU A 123 20.46 0.07 -27.38
C GLU A 123 19.11 0.27 -28.09
N ILE A 124 18.60 -0.77 -28.75
CA ILE A 124 17.28 -0.73 -29.40
C ILE A 124 16.19 -0.49 -28.34
N ALA A 125 16.20 -1.23 -27.23
CA ALA A 125 15.26 -1.05 -26.14
C ALA A 125 15.34 0.35 -25.52
N MET A 126 16.54 0.94 -25.41
CA MET A 126 16.71 2.31 -24.94
C MET A 126 16.08 3.32 -25.89
N GLU A 127 16.23 3.13 -27.19
CA GLU A 127 15.67 4.04 -28.18
C GLU A 127 14.15 3.92 -28.28
N GLU A 128 13.60 2.70 -28.23
CA GLU A 128 12.15 2.48 -28.14
C GLU A 128 11.56 3.12 -26.87
N LEU A 129 12.27 3.04 -25.74
CA LEU A 129 11.84 3.65 -24.48
C LEU A 129 11.87 5.18 -24.54
N LYS A 130 12.84 5.79 -25.23
CA LYS A 130 12.88 7.25 -25.45
C LYS A 130 11.70 7.72 -26.30
N GLN A 131 11.34 6.94 -27.33
CA GLN A 131 10.20 7.23 -28.20
C GLN A 131 8.85 6.83 -27.58
N ARG A 132 8.86 6.16 -26.41
CA ARG A 132 7.68 5.66 -25.68
C ARG A 132 6.79 4.72 -26.48
N VAL A 133 7.36 3.98 -27.44
CA VAL A 133 6.59 3.06 -28.29
C VAL A 133 6.48 1.64 -27.73
N ILE A 134 7.05 1.40 -26.54
CA ILE A 134 7.03 0.08 -25.91
C ILE A 134 5.64 -0.16 -25.27
N PRO A 135 4.88 -1.19 -25.69
CA PRO A 135 3.55 -1.48 -25.15
C PRO A 135 3.65 -2.17 -23.78
N ILE A 136 4.05 -1.43 -22.75
CA ILE A 136 4.16 -1.90 -21.36
C ILE A 136 3.35 -1.00 -20.44
N VAL A 137 2.67 -1.63 -19.48
CA VAL A 137 1.94 -0.97 -18.39
C VAL A 137 2.67 -1.22 -17.08
N ILE A 138 2.84 -0.18 -16.28
CA ILE A 138 3.50 -0.22 -14.97
C ILE A 138 2.43 -0.35 -13.91
N LYS A 139 2.50 -1.42 -13.11
CA LYS A 139 1.65 -1.60 -11.93
C LYS A 139 2.37 -1.08 -10.69
N ARG A 140 1.92 0.03 -10.12
CA ARG A 140 2.41 0.55 -8.84
C ARG A 140 1.49 0.12 -7.71
N THR A 141 2.03 -0.55 -6.70
CA THR A 141 1.29 -1.04 -5.53
C THR A 141 1.58 -0.18 -4.29
N LEU A 142 0.54 0.19 -3.56
CA LEU A 142 0.62 0.84 -2.26
C LEU A 142 0.83 -0.19 -1.13
N PRO A 143 1.27 0.22 0.06
CA PRO A 143 1.47 -0.69 1.20
C PRO A 143 0.19 -1.41 1.65
N ASN A 144 -0.98 -0.82 1.39
CA ASN A 144 -2.27 -1.46 1.66
C ASN A 144 -2.63 -2.55 0.63
N GLY A 145 -1.88 -2.68 -0.47
CA GLY A 145 -2.14 -3.62 -1.55
C GLY A 145 -2.90 -3.03 -2.73
N ASP A 146 -3.46 -1.83 -2.61
CA ASP A 146 -4.07 -1.13 -3.75
C ASP A 146 -3.05 -0.88 -4.84
N TYR A 147 -3.51 -0.83 -6.08
CA TYR A 147 -2.60 -0.64 -7.20
C TYR A 147 -3.16 0.26 -8.29
N GLN A 148 -2.25 0.89 -9.03
CA GLN A 148 -2.56 1.66 -10.21
C GLN A 148 -1.81 1.09 -11.41
N ASN A 149 -2.53 0.82 -12.49
CA ASN A 149 -1.98 0.47 -13.78
C ASN A 149 -1.75 1.75 -14.60
N ILE A 150 -0.49 2.05 -14.91
CA ILE A 150 -0.08 3.29 -15.57
C ILE A 150 0.59 2.93 -16.91
N PRO A 151 -0.02 3.25 -18.06
CA PRO A 151 0.62 3.08 -19.36
C PRO A 151 1.79 4.06 -19.51
N ILE A 152 2.79 3.67 -20.30
CA ILE A 152 4.02 4.45 -20.45
C ILE A 152 3.80 5.86 -21.02
N ASP A 153 2.76 6.02 -21.82
CA ASP A 153 2.38 7.27 -22.49
C ASP A 153 1.96 8.37 -21.51
N GLN A 154 1.50 7.99 -20.31
CA GLN A 154 1.03 8.93 -19.28
C GLN A 154 2.16 9.58 -18.47
N PHE A 155 3.39 9.05 -18.55
CA PHE A 155 4.51 9.64 -17.82
C PHE A 155 5.03 10.91 -18.51
N ALA A 156 5.40 11.91 -17.71
CA ALA A 156 6.00 13.16 -18.19
C ALA A 156 7.43 12.96 -18.72
#